data_AF-A0A1J3F6R1-F1
#
_entry.id   AF-A0A1J3F6R1-F1
#
_cell.length_a   1.000
_cell.length_b   1.000
_cell.length_c   1.000
_cell.angle_alpha   90.00
_cell.angle_beta   90.00
_cell.angle_gamma   90.00
#
_symmetry.space_group_name_H-M   'P 1'
#
loop_
_entity.id
_entity.type
_entity.pdbx_description
1 polymer ?
#
loop_
_entity_poly.entity_id
_entity_poly.type
_entity_poly.pdbx_seq_one_letter_code
_entity_poly.pdbx_strand_id
1 'polypeptide(L)'
;LISIRLARSELDGNNRKKTIVASTVSLTLFVVLGFAAFGFWRCRVEHNAHISNDAWWSDLKPQDVPGLHFFEMNTIQTATNNFSLSNKLGQGGF
;
A
#
# COMPACT_ATOMS: atom_id res chain seq x y z
N LEU A 1 -19.88 65.41 -16.57
CA LEU A 1 -18.72 64.65 -16.08
C LEU A 1 -19.20 63.63 -15.05
N ILE A 2 -19.59 62.44 -15.51
CA ILE A 2 -20.01 61.34 -14.63
C ILE A 2 -19.02 60.21 -14.89
N SER A 3 -17.94 60.16 -14.11
CA SER A 3 -17.01 59.04 -14.10
C SER A 3 -17.65 57.89 -13.33
N ILE A 4 -18.20 56.94 -14.08
CA ILE A 4 -18.69 55.68 -13.56
C ILE A 4 -17.53 55.02 -12.80
N ARG A 5 -17.63 54.98 -11.47
CA ARG A 5 -16.84 54.08 -10.63
C ARG A 5 -17.21 52.65 -11.05
N LEU A 6 -16.48 52.11 -12.01
CA LEU A 6 -16.54 50.70 -12.34
C LEU A 6 -16.06 49.93 -11.09
N ALA A 7 -16.93 49.09 -10.55
CA ALA A 7 -16.71 48.46 -9.25
C ALA A 7 -15.47 47.56 -9.27
N ARG A 8 -14.50 47.87 -8.40
CA ARG A 8 -13.29 47.09 -8.13
C ARG A 8 -13.56 45.59 -7.87
N SER A 9 -14.79 45.25 -7.47
CA SER A 9 -15.29 43.90 -7.21
C SER A 9 -15.21 42.97 -8.43
N GLU A 10 -15.39 43.49 -9.65
CA GLU A 10 -15.32 42.72 -10.91
C GLU A 10 -13.88 42.27 -11.22
N LEU A 11 -12.92 43.19 -11.07
CA LEU A 11 -11.50 42.90 -11.30
C LEU A 11 -10.96 41.92 -10.26
N ASP A 12 -11.38 42.07 -9.00
CA ASP A 12 -11.03 41.20 -7.86
C ASP A 12 -11.72 39.81 -7.92
N GLY A 13 -12.77 39.67 -8.73
CA GLY A 13 -13.43 38.39 -8.96
C GLY A 13 -12.58 37.43 -9.81
N ASN A 14 -11.87 37.92 -10.82
CA ASN A 14 -11.18 37.09 -11.82
C ASN A 14 -9.87 36.47 -11.28
N ASN A 15 -9.04 37.25 -10.60
CA ASN A 15 -7.85 36.79 -9.87
C ASN A 15 -8.22 35.74 -8.81
N ARG A 16 -9.29 35.94 -8.03
CA ARG A 16 -9.77 34.92 -7.07
C ARG A 16 -10.17 33.63 -7.76
N LYS A 17 -10.94 33.69 -8.85
CA LYS A 17 -11.31 32.50 -9.65
C LYS A 17 -10.08 31.75 -10.17
N LYS A 18 -9.09 32.46 -10.70
CA LYS A 18 -7.83 31.85 -11.17
C LYS A 18 -7.05 31.18 -10.05
N THR A 19 -6.95 31.82 -8.87
CA THR A 19 -6.30 31.24 -7.70
C THR A 19 -7.02 30.00 -7.18
N ILE A 20 -8.36 30.01 -7.15
CA ILE A 20 -9.16 28.86 -6.73
C ILE A 20 -8.91 27.67 -7.67
N VAL A 21 -8.98 27.88 -8.99
CA VAL A 21 -8.74 26.82 -9.98
C VAL A 21 -7.33 26.24 -9.83
N ALA A 22 -6.30 27.08 -9.72
CA ALA A 22 -4.93 26.62 -9.55
C ALA A 22 -4.73 25.83 -8.24
N SER A 23 -5.34 26.29 -7.15
CA SER A 23 -5.30 25.62 -5.85
C SER A 23 -5.97 24.25 -5.90
N THR A 24 -7.17 24.17 -6.50
CA THR A 24 -7.90 22.90 -6.65
C THR A 24 -7.11 21.88 -7.46
N VAL A 25 -6.55 22.29 -8.61
CA VAL A 25 -5.75 21.40 -9.46
C VAL A 25 -4.52 20.87 -8.73
N SER A 26 -3.82 21.74 -8.01
CA SER A 26 -2.64 21.38 -7.20
C SER A 26 -3.00 20.36 -6.12
N LEU A 27 -4.07 20.60 -5.37
CA LEU A 27 -4.53 19.71 -4.31
C LEU A 27 -4.93 18.34 -4.87
N THR A 28 -5.67 18.29 -5.98
CA THR A 28 -6.05 17.02 -6.61
C THR A 28 -4.84 16.22 -7.07
N LEU A 29 -3.84 16.86 -7.67
CA LEU A 29 -2.63 16.17 -8.11
C LEU A 29 -1.86 15.60 -6.92
N PHE A 30 -1.70 16.38 -5.85
CA PHE A 30 -0.99 15.96 -4.65
C PHE A 30 -1.66 14.76 -3.99
N VAL A 31 -3.00 14.77 -3.89
CA VAL A 31 -3.79 13.67 -3.34
C VAL A 31 -3.63 12.40 -4.18
N VAL A 32 -3.74 12.49 -5.51
CA VAL A 32 -3.58 11.34 -6.42
C VAL A 32 -2.17 10.75 -6.32
N LEU A 33 -1.13 11.59 -6.31
CA LEU A 33 0.26 11.14 -6.15
C LEU A 33 0.49 10.48 -4.78
N GLY A 34 -0.08 11.05 -3.71
CA GLY A 34 -0.01 10.47 -2.37
C GLY A 34 -0.67 9.09 -2.30
N PHE A 35 -1.86 8.94 -2.87
CA PHE A 35 -2.55 7.64 -2.94
C PHE A 35 -1.79 6.61 -3.79
N ALA A 36 -1.25 7.02 -4.94
CA ALA A 36 -0.42 6.15 -5.76
C ALA A 36 0.82 5.70 -4.99
N ALA A 37 1.56 6.63 -4.38
CA ALA A 37 2.76 6.32 -3.59
C ALA A 37 2.44 5.42 -2.39
N PHE A 38 1.34 5.67 -1.67
CA PHE A 38 0.89 4.81 -0.57
C PHE A 38 0.51 3.42 -1.04
N GLY A 39 -0.22 3.32 -2.17
CA GLY A 39 -0.54 2.04 -2.81
C GLY A 39 0.72 1.28 -3.21
N PHE A 40 1.65 1.93 -3.90
CA PHE A 40 2.94 1.33 -4.26
C PHE A 40 3.75 0.90 -3.03
N TRP A 41 3.80 1.70 -1.97
CA TRP A 41 4.47 1.33 -0.73
C TRP A 41 3.83 0.08 -0.13
N ARG A 42 2.50 0.07 0.00
CA ARG A 42 1.75 -1.04 0.59
C ARG A 42 1.90 -2.32 -0.24
N CYS A 43 1.75 -2.24 -1.57
CA CYS A 43 1.97 -3.35 -2.47
C CYS A 43 3.43 -3.83 -2.46
N ARG A 44 4.42 -2.93 -2.32
CA ARG A 44 5.84 -3.33 -2.19
C ARG A 44 6.14 -4.02 -0.87
N VAL A 45 5.51 -3.62 0.24
CA VAL A 45 5.65 -4.33 1.52
C VAL A 45 5.23 -5.79 1.37
N GLU A 46 4.16 -6.04 0.61
CA GLU A 46 3.67 -7.39 0.35
C GLU A 46 4.52 -8.14 -0.70
N HIS A 47 5.01 -7.44 -1.74
CA HIS A 47 5.81 -8.05 -2.80
C HIS A 47 7.26 -8.37 -2.39
N ASN A 48 7.83 -7.65 -1.42
CA ASN A 48 9.13 -7.99 -0.84
C ASN A 48 9.10 -9.34 -0.11
N ALA A 49 7.93 -9.72 0.44
CA ALA A 49 7.76 -11.05 1.00
C ALA A 49 7.79 -12.11 -0.12
N HIS A 50 7.11 -11.89 -1.25
CA HIS A 50 7.12 -12.86 -2.36
C HIS A 50 8.54 -13.09 -2.92
N ILE A 51 9.29 -12.02 -3.18
CA ILE A 51 10.66 -12.13 -3.71
C ILE A 51 11.61 -12.82 -2.72
N SER A 52 11.48 -12.58 -1.41
CA SER A 52 12.30 -13.29 -0.42
C SER A 52 11.90 -14.76 -0.29
N ASN A 53 10.61 -15.07 -0.42
CA ASN A 53 10.12 -16.46 -0.42
C ASN A 53 10.69 -17.21 -1.62
N ASP A 54 10.63 -16.65 -2.84
CA ASP A 54 11.17 -17.30 -4.04
C ASP A 54 12.67 -17.62 -3.91
N ALA A 55 13.45 -16.69 -3.34
CA ALA A 55 14.87 -16.87 -3.07
C ALA A 55 15.14 -17.96 -2.02
N TRP A 56 14.42 -17.94 -0.89
CA TRP A 56 14.54 -18.93 0.18
C TRP A 56 14.11 -20.34 -0.30
N TRP A 57 13.06 -20.43 -1.11
CA TRP A 57 12.61 -21.66 -1.74
C TRP A 57 13.56 -22.21 -2.79
N SER A 58 14.31 -21.35 -3.50
CA SER A 58 15.32 -21.81 -4.44
C SER A 58 16.51 -22.48 -3.74
N ASP A 59 16.84 -22.07 -2.52
CA ASP A 59 17.91 -22.62 -1.68
C ASP A 59 17.45 -23.88 -0.91
N LEU A 60 16.16 -23.93 -0.56
CA LEU A 60 15.49 -25.11 0.01
C LEU A 60 14.90 -26.06 -1.02
N LYS A 61 15.06 -25.73 -2.32
CA LYS A 61 14.67 -26.63 -3.40
C LYS A 61 15.35 -27.96 -3.09
N PRO A 62 14.61 -29.07 -3.02
CA PRO A 62 15.13 -30.31 -2.47
C PRO A 62 16.46 -30.63 -3.13
N GLN A 63 17.56 -30.48 -2.40
CA GLN A 63 18.85 -31.05 -2.78
C GLN A 63 18.73 -32.56 -2.58
N ASP A 64 17.84 -33.21 -3.34
CA ASP A 64 17.57 -34.66 -3.36
C ASP A 64 17.78 -35.38 -2.01
N VAL A 65 17.37 -34.75 -0.88
CA VAL A 65 17.58 -35.32 0.46
C VAL A 65 16.43 -36.29 0.67
N PRO A 66 16.64 -37.62 0.57
CA PRO A 66 15.53 -38.55 0.54
C PRO A 66 14.83 -38.54 1.91
N GLY A 67 13.54 -38.20 1.92
CA GLY A 67 12.70 -38.24 3.13
C GLY A 67 12.40 -36.90 3.80
N LEU A 68 12.91 -35.77 3.30
CA LEU A 68 12.58 -34.45 3.85
C LEU A 68 11.65 -33.66 2.91
N HIS A 69 10.44 -33.36 3.39
CA HIS A 69 9.47 -32.51 2.67
C HIS A 69 9.39 -31.15 3.36
N PHE A 70 9.70 -30.09 2.61
CA PHE A 70 9.55 -28.71 3.07
C PHE A 70 8.13 -28.20 2.76
N PHE A 71 7.52 -27.52 3.72
CA PHE A 71 6.21 -26.91 3.58
C PHE A 71 6.30 -25.39 3.63
N GLU A 72 5.45 -24.70 2.88
CA GLU A 72 5.35 -23.25 2.96
C GLU A 72 4.80 -22.81 4.31
N MET A 73 5.36 -21.74 4.86
CA MET A 73 4.84 -21.15 6.09
C MET A 73 3.36 -20.77 5.94
N ASN A 74 2.94 -20.28 4.77
CA ASN A 74 1.54 -19.99 4.46
C ASN A 74 0.65 -21.26 4.51
N THR A 75 1.15 -22.39 4.00
CA THR A 75 0.46 -23.68 4.10
C THR A 75 0.32 -24.12 5.56
N ILE A 76 1.36 -23.98 6.38
CA ILE A 76 1.34 -24.34 7.80
C ILE A 76 0.36 -23.43 8.56
N GLN A 77 0.40 -22.11 8.33
CA GLN A 77 -0.52 -21.16 8.94
C GLN A 77 -1.97 -21.47 8.57
N THR A 78 -2.25 -21.76 7.30
CA THR A 78 -3.59 -22.11 6.83
C THR A 78 -4.06 -23.43 7.44
N ALA A 79 -3.23 -24.47 7.43
CA ALA A 79 -3.56 -25.78 7.99
C ALA A 79 -3.81 -25.74 9.50
N THR A 80 -3.11 -24.86 10.22
CA THR A 80 -3.28 -24.68 11.67
C THR A 80 -4.33 -23.65 12.04
N ASN A 81 -5.00 -23.03 11.05
CA ASN A 81 -5.88 -21.88 11.26
C ASN A 81 -5.20 -20.78 12.09
N ASN A 82 -4.09 -20.25 11.56
CA ASN A 82 -3.25 -19.23 12.20
C ASN A 82 -2.82 -19.61 13.62
N PHE A 83 -2.43 -20.86 13.83
CA PHE A 83 -2.03 -21.40 15.13
C PHE A 83 -3.09 -21.21 16.23
N SER A 84 -4.37 -21.36 15.87
CA SER A 84 -5.47 -21.25 16.82
C SER A 84 -5.26 -22.18 18.02
N LEU A 85 -5.48 -21.66 19.23
CA LEU A 85 -5.44 -22.44 20.47
C LEU A 85 -6.42 -23.62 20.45
N SER A 86 -7.52 -23.51 19.70
CA SER A 86 -8.48 -24.60 19.51
C SER A 86 -7.87 -25.82 18.82
N ASN A 87 -6.86 -25.61 17.98
CA ASN A 87 -6.17 -26.65 17.23
C ASN A 87 -4.93 -27.18 17.96
N LYS A 88 -4.72 -26.74 19.21
CA LYS A 88 -3.62 -27.20 20.06
C LYS A 88 -3.92 -28.61 20.55
N LEU A 89 -3.10 -29.58 20.13
CA LEU A 89 -3.20 -30.97 20.59
C LEU A 89 -2.55 -31.20 21.96
N GLY A 90 -1.62 -30.32 22.36
CA GLY A 90 -0.89 -30.40 23.62
C GLY A 90 0.15 -29.29 23.73
N GLN A 91 0.79 -29.13 24.89
CA GLN A 91 1.82 -28.08 25.10
C GLN A 91 3.26 -28.59 25.07
N GLY A 92 3.47 -29.91 25.09
CA GLY A 92 4.81 -30.49 25.20
C GLY A 92 5.52 -30.10 26.52
N GLY A 93 6.82 -30.37 26.60
CA GLY A 93 7.66 -30.10 27.77
C GLY A 93 9.16 -30.08 27.46
N PHE A 94 9.52 -29.81 26.21
CA PHE A 94 10.89 -29.49 25.79
C PHE A 94 11.01 -27.97 25.67
#